data_AF-A0A972ZNK5-F1
#
_entry.id   AF-A0A972ZNK5-F1
#
_cell.length_a   1.000
_cell.length_b   1.000
_cell.length_c   1.000
_cell.angle_alpha   90.00
_cell.angle_beta   90.00
_cell.angle_gamma   90.00
#
_symmetry.space_group_name_H-M   'P 1'
#
loop_
_entity.id
_entity.type
_entity.pdbx_description
1 polymer ?
#
loop_
_entity_poly.entity_id
_entity_poly.type
_entity_poly.pdbx_seq_one_letter_code
_entity_poly.pdbx_strand_id
1 'polypeptide(L)'
;PKEPHKYYDVLQWLMFQMGGVGPMLGQSHHFNAYARERVEIEKIQYGIDRYVNEASRIYGVVEKQLDGKEWIAAGEYTIADMAIMPWLRDPAKQGVDIAKFPNVERWRDKIWARPKVITALETLAENRRQSNAHSDKAWDIMFGKSQSQQGTAAE
;
A
#
# COMPACT_ATOMS: atom_id res chain seq x y z
N PRO A 1 2.92 21.76 4.64
CA PRO A 1 3.66 23.05 4.56
C PRO A 1 2.75 24.15 3.98
N LYS A 2 2.88 25.41 4.44
CA LYS A 2 2.11 26.54 3.88
C LYS A 2 2.82 27.24 2.72
N GLU A 3 4.15 27.07 2.64
CA GLU A 3 4.95 27.58 1.53
C GLU A 3 4.55 26.81 0.24
N PRO A 4 4.24 27.52 -0.87
CA PRO A 4 3.70 26.89 -2.07
C PRO A 4 4.54 25.77 -2.66
N HIS A 5 5.85 25.93 -2.81
CA HIS A 5 6.69 24.90 -3.44
C HIS A 5 6.70 23.61 -2.63
N LYS A 6 6.87 23.71 -1.30
CA LYS A 6 6.79 22.57 -0.39
C LYS A 6 5.39 21.95 -0.34
N TYR A 7 4.33 22.77 -0.46
CA TYR A 7 2.97 22.26 -0.52
C TYR A 7 2.75 21.38 -1.76
N TYR A 8 3.16 21.87 -2.93
CA TYR A 8 2.98 21.12 -4.18
C TYR A 8 3.89 19.90 -4.27
N ASP A 9 5.08 19.92 -3.67
CA ASP A 9 5.92 18.73 -3.54
C ASP A 9 5.19 17.64 -2.72
N VAL A 10 4.62 17.98 -1.57
CA VAL A 10 3.80 17.03 -0.78
C VAL A 10 2.60 16.55 -1.57
N LEU A 11 1.89 17.45 -2.26
CA LEU A 11 0.70 17.11 -3.04
C LEU A 11 1.03 16.13 -4.17
N GLN A 12 2.16 16.33 -4.86
CA GLN A 12 2.64 15.41 -5.90
C GLN A 12 2.77 13.97 -5.36
N TRP A 13 3.37 13.81 -4.18
CA TRP A 13 3.56 12.49 -3.58
C TRP A 13 2.26 11.88 -3.02
N LEU A 14 1.31 12.70 -2.58
CA LEU A 14 -0.05 12.22 -2.28
C LEU A 14 -0.76 11.73 -3.54
N MET A 15 -0.64 12.43 -4.66
CA MET A 15 -1.26 11.99 -5.92
C MET A 15 -0.58 10.72 -6.46
N PHE A 16 0.74 10.59 -6.29
CA PHE A 16 1.45 9.33 -6.56
C PHE A 16 0.93 8.19 -5.67
N GLN A 17 0.65 8.46 -4.39
CA GLN A 17 0.06 7.47 -3.50
C GLN A 17 -1.34 7.04 -3.96
N MET A 18 -2.21 8.00 -4.24
CA MET A 18 -3.61 7.76 -4.63
C MET A 18 -3.76 7.08 -5.98
N GLY A 19 -2.93 7.45 -6.97
CA GLY A 19 -3.02 6.94 -8.35
C GLY A 19 -2.12 5.74 -8.64
N GLY A 20 -1.02 5.59 -7.89
CA GLY A 20 -0.01 4.55 -8.13
C GLY A 20 0.08 3.56 -6.97
N VAL A 21 0.59 4.03 -5.81
CA VAL A 21 0.94 3.16 -4.68
C VAL A 21 -0.25 2.32 -4.21
N GLY A 22 -1.35 2.97 -3.80
CA GLY A 22 -2.50 2.27 -3.22
C GLY A 22 -3.16 1.30 -4.20
N PRO A 23 -3.61 1.75 -5.38
CA PRO A 23 -4.29 0.88 -6.33
C PRO A 23 -3.42 -0.31 -6.78
N MET A 24 -2.15 -0.10 -7.12
CA MET A 24 -1.31 -1.16 -7.66
C MET A 24 -0.86 -2.17 -6.59
N LEU A 25 -0.52 -1.70 -5.39
CA LEU A 25 -0.17 -2.60 -4.28
C LEU A 25 -1.41 -3.33 -3.75
N GLY A 26 -2.60 -2.74 -3.86
CA GLY A 26 -3.87 -3.43 -3.63
C GLY A 26 -4.07 -4.62 -4.59
N GLN A 27 -3.77 -4.45 -5.87
CA GLN A 27 -3.80 -5.55 -6.85
C GLN A 27 -2.73 -6.61 -6.54
N SER A 28 -1.51 -6.18 -6.19
CA SER A 28 -0.45 -7.11 -5.75
C SER A 28 -0.92 -7.99 -4.58
N HIS A 29 -1.54 -7.39 -3.56
CA HIS A 29 -2.12 -8.15 -2.45
C HIS A 29 -3.28 -9.06 -2.88
N HIS A 30 -4.15 -8.61 -3.79
CA HIS A 30 -5.24 -9.44 -4.32
C HIS A 30 -4.70 -10.72 -4.97
N PHE A 31 -3.76 -10.61 -5.90
CA PHE A 31 -3.23 -11.76 -6.63
C PHE A 31 -2.28 -12.62 -5.80
N ASN A 32 -1.51 -12.04 -4.88
CA ASN A 32 -0.55 -12.80 -4.06
C ASN A 32 -1.17 -13.53 -2.87
N ALA A 33 -2.33 -13.08 -2.38
CA ALA A 33 -2.99 -13.65 -1.21
C ALA A 33 -4.41 -14.11 -1.55
N TYR A 34 -5.35 -13.18 -1.73
CA TYR A 34 -6.78 -13.50 -1.79
C TYR A 34 -7.15 -14.41 -2.96
N ALA A 35 -6.71 -14.09 -4.18
CA ALA A 35 -7.07 -14.84 -5.38
C ALA A 35 -6.61 -16.31 -5.32
N ARG A 36 -5.45 -16.58 -4.70
CA ARG A 36 -4.89 -17.93 -4.55
C ARG A 36 -5.74 -18.85 -3.69
N GLU A 37 -6.61 -18.30 -2.84
CA GLU A 37 -7.52 -19.11 -2.02
C GLU A 37 -8.66 -19.74 -2.85
N ARG A 38 -8.96 -19.21 -4.03
CA ARG A 38 -10.13 -19.61 -4.82
C ARG A 38 -9.86 -19.90 -6.29
N VAL A 39 -8.70 -19.48 -6.79
CA VAL A 39 -8.32 -19.65 -8.19
C VAL A 39 -6.96 -20.34 -8.26
N GLU A 40 -6.86 -21.37 -9.08
CA GLU A 40 -5.62 -22.08 -9.38
C GLU A 40 -4.55 -21.09 -9.86
N ILE A 41 -3.32 -21.25 -9.36
CA ILE A 41 -2.25 -20.28 -9.58
C ILE A 41 -1.91 -20.10 -11.06
N GLU A 42 -2.00 -21.18 -11.85
CA GLU A 42 -1.73 -21.19 -13.28
C GLU A 42 -2.67 -20.27 -14.06
N LYS A 43 -3.91 -20.09 -13.57
CA LYS A 43 -4.91 -19.21 -14.20
C LYS A 43 -4.68 -17.72 -13.91
N ILE A 44 -3.90 -17.41 -12.86
CA ILE A 44 -3.66 -16.03 -12.40
C ILE A 44 -2.17 -15.64 -12.43
N GLN A 45 -1.30 -16.49 -12.96
CA GLN A 45 0.16 -16.28 -12.96
C GLN A 45 0.57 -14.95 -13.59
N TYR A 46 0.00 -14.60 -14.75
CA TYR A 46 0.26 -13.30 -15.39
C TYR A 46 -0.12 -12.11 -14.49
N GLY A 47 -1.24 -12.21 -13.76
CA GLY A 47 -1.66 -11.18 -12.81
C GLY A 47 -0.67 -11.02 -11.66
N ILE A 48 -0.26 -12.14 -11.06
CA ILE A 48 0.80 -12.18 -10.03
C ILE A 48 2.06 -11.48 -10.54
N ASP A 49 2.61 -11.93 -11.67
CA ASP A 49 3.87 -11.41 -12.20
C ASP A 49 3.77 -9.92 -12.52
N ARG A 50 2.66 -9.49 -13.15
CA ARG A 50 2.42 -8.09 -13.49
C ARG A 50 2.45 -7.19 -12.25
N TYR A 51 1.75 -7.57 -11.18
CA TYR A 51 1.62 -6.70 -10.00
C TYR A 51 2.79 -6.84 -9.02
N VAL A 52 3.55 -7.94 -9.03
CA VAL A 52 4.85 -8.03 -8.36
C VAL A 52 5.89 -7.13 -9.04
N ASN A 53 5.90 -7.11 -10.38
CA ASN A 53 6.77 -6.22 -11.16
C ASN A 53 6.41 -4.75 -10.92
N GLU A 54 5.13 -4.40 -10.92
CA GLU A 54 4.68 -3.03 -10.64
C GLU A 54 4.96 -2.62 -9.19
N ALA A 55 4.79 -3.53 -8.22
CA ALA A 55 5.20 -3.28 -6.84
C ALA A 55 6.69 -2.95 -6.79
N SER A 56 7.55 -3.78 -7.38
CA SER A 56 9.00 -3.54 -7.44
C SER A 56 9.36 -2.20 -8.09
N ARG A 57 8.64 -1.81 -9.16
CA ARG A 57 8.82 -0.49 -9.81
C ARG A 57 8.47 0.66 -8.86
N ILE A 58 7.36 0.55 -8.13
CA ILE A 58 6.93 1.56 -7.14
C ILE A 58 8.00 1.71 -6.05
N TYR A 59 8.53 0.60 -5.51
CA TYR A 59 9.63 0.65 -4.55
C TYR A 59 10.85 1.35 -5.16
N GLY A 60 11.20 1.06 -6.42
CA GLY A 60 12.29 1.76 -7.11
C GLY A 60 12.08 3.27 -7.27
N VAL A 61 10.85 3.73 -7.47
CA VAL A 61 10.53 5.18 -7.52
C VAL A 61 10.73 5.83 -6.15
N VAL A 62 10.24 5.18 -5.09
CA VAL A 62 10.36 5.68 -3.71
C VAL A 62 11.83 5.66 -3.26
N GLU A 63 12.55 4.59 -3.57
CA GLU A 63 13.99 4.44 -3.33
C GLU A 63 14.78 5.61 -3.93
N LYS A 64 14.55 5.89 -5.23
CA LYS A 64 15.20 7.01 -5.92
C LYS A 64 14.82 8.36 -5.31
N GLN A 65 13.57 8.54 -4.89
CA GLN A 65 13.15 9.80 -4.28
C GLN A 65 13.85 10.07 -2.95
N LEU A 66 14.08 9.01 -2.17
CA LEU A 66 14.70 9.04 -0.84
C LEU A 66 16.23 9.06 -0.88
N ASP A 67 16.85 9.04 -2.06
CA ASP A 67 18.29 9.20 -2.19
C ASP A 67 18.73 10.57 -1.68
N GLY A 68 19.62 10.57 -0.68
CA GLY A 68 20.05 11.77 0.04
C GLY A 68 18.96 12.50 0.83
N LYS A 69 17.73 11.95 0.95
CA LYS A 69 16.61 12.60 1.65
C LYS A 69 16.10 11.78 2.82
N GLU A 70 15.79 12.49 3.90
CA GLU A 70 15.23 11.87 5.10
C GLU A 70 13.75 11.53 4.95
N TRP A 71 12.99 12.37 4.22
CA TRP A 71 11.54 12.29 4.06
C TRP A 71 11.16 12.36 2.59
N ILE A 72 9.98 11.85 2.23
CA ILE A 72 9.58 11.70 0.83
C ILE A 72 9.41 13.05 0.11
N ALA A 73 9.03 14.10 0.84
CA ALA A 73 8.70 15.42 0.29
C ALA A 73 9.09 16.54 1.26
N ALA A 74 9.25 17.75 0.73
CA ALA A 74 9.40 19.02 1.45
C ALA A 74 10.57 19.12 2.46
N GLY A 75 11.45 18.11 2.52
CA GLY A 75 12.55 18.01 3.47
C GLY A 75 12.10 17.76 4.92
N GLU A 76 10.84 17.40 5.15
CA GLU A 76 10.26 17.21 6.48
C GLU A 76 9.20 16.10 6.47
N TYR A 77 8.86 15.53 7.63
CA TYR A 77 7.84 14.49 7.72
C TYR A 77 6.45 15.08 7.44
N THR A 78 5.74 14.55 6.45
CA THR A 78 4.44 15.08 6.00
C THR A 78 3.37 14.00 5.87
N ILE A 79 2.16 14.43 5.48
CA ILE A 79 1.06 13.52 5.17
C ILE A 79 1.36 12.62 3.97
N ALA A 80 2.31 12.97 3.09
CA ALA A 80 2.74 12.08 2.01
C ALA A 80 3.44 10.83 2.58
N ASP A 81 4.32 11.01 3.58
CA ASP A 81 4.97 9.88 4.25
C ASP A 81 3.94 9.00 4.97
N MET A 82 3.00 9.63 5.67
CA MET A 82 1.90 8.95 6.36
C MET A 82 1.01 8.15 5.41
N ALA A 83 0.78 8.66 4.20
CA ALA A 83 -0.06 8.01 3.20
C ALA A 83 0.66 6.85 2.51
N ILE A 84 1.95 6.98 2.21
CA ILE A 84 2.72 5.98 1.45
C ILE A 84 3.19 4.84 2.37
N MET A 85 3.79 5.14 3.52
CA MET A 85 4.48 4.14 4.35
C MET A 85 3.61 2.93 4.71
N PRO A 86 2.34 3.09 5.13
CA PRO A 86 1.50 1.94 5.49
C PRO A 86 1.33 0.92 4.36
N TRP A 87 1.44 1.35 3.09
CA TRP A 87 1.39 0.46 1.93
C TRP A 87 2.71 -0.26 1.67
N LEU A 88 3.85 0.28 2.10
CA LEU A 88 5.18 -0.30 1.90
C LEU A 88 5.68 -1.09 3.12
N ARG A 89 4.79 -1.35 4.08
CA ARG A 89 5.16 -1.97 5.36
C ARG A 89 5.53 -3.45 5.28
N ASP A 90 5.03 -4.17 4.27
CA ASP A 90 5.18 -5.62 4.14
C ASP A 90 5.58 -5.99 2.70
N PRO A 91 6.84 -5.72 2.32
CA PRO A 91 7.35 -5.97 0.97
C PRO A 91 7.29 -7.46 0.59
N ALA A 92 7.49 -8.37 1.55
CA ALA A 92 7.41 -9.80 1.31
C ALA A 92 6.04 -10.23 0.80
N LYS A 93 4.95 -9.71 1.38
CA LYS A 93 3.57 -9.95 0.86
C LYS A 93 3.31 -9.38 -0.53
N GLN A 94 4.18 -8.50 -1.01
CA GLN A 94 4.10 -7.90 -2.33
C GLN A 94 5.06 -8.56 -3.33
N GLY A 95 5.81 -9.59 -2.91
CA GLY A 95 6.83 -10.25 -3.72
C GLY A 95 8.08 -9.40 -3.93
N VAL A 96 8.30 -8.40 -3.06
CA VAL A 96 9.41 -7.45 -3.16
C VAL A 96 10.49 -7.83 -2.15
N ASP A 97 11.74 -7.92 -2.63
CA ASP A 97 12.92 -8.04 -1.79
C ASP A 97 13.37 -6.66 -1.32
N ILE A 98 13.16 -6.36 -0.03
CA ILE A 98 13.47 -5.05 0.55
C ILE A 98 14.96 -4.73 0.57
N ALA A 99 15.83 -5.75 0.57
CA ALA A 99 17.27 -5.54 0.59
C ALA A 99 17.79 -4.79 -0.66
N LYS A 100 17.00 -4.76 -1.73
CA LYS A 100 17.28 -3.99 -2.95
C LYS A 100 16.95 -2.49 -2.82
N PHE A 101 16.28 -2.08 -1.74
CA PHE A 101 15.75 -0.72 -1.53
C PHE A 101 16.14 -0.18 -0.13
N PRO A 102 17.44 0.03 0.12
CA PRO A 102 17.94 0.44 1.44
C PRO A 102 17.45 1.83 1.89
N ASN A 103 17.20 2.77 0.96
CA ASN A 103 16.64 4.07 1.32
C ASN A 103 15.18 3.93 1.79
N VAL A 104 14.40 3.07 1.14
CA VAL A 104 13.03 2.74 1.58
C VAL A 104 13.05 2.08 2.95
N GLU A 105 13.93 1.10 3.17
CA GLU A 105 14.05 0.41 4.46
C GLU A 105 14.37 1.41 5.59
N ARG A 106 15.41 2.23 5.43
CA ARG A 106 15.77 3.28 6.40
C ARG A 106 14.58 4.20 6.71
N TRP A 107 13.91 4.70 5.68
CA TRP A 107 12.80 5.63 5.82
C TRP A 107 11.61 4.98 6.55
N ARG A 108 11.27 3.73 6.19
CA ARG A 108 10.22 2.95 6.84
C ARG A 108 10.51 2.74 8.32
N ASP A 109 11.72 2.30 8.65
CA ASP A 109 12.13 2.00 10.02
C ASP A 109 12.13 3.28 10.88
N LYS A 110 12.55 4.41 10.29
CA LYS A 110 12.46 5.71 10.94
C LYS A 110 11.01 6.12 11.25
N ILE A 111 10.05 5.84 10.37
CA ILE A 111 8.63 6.11 10.63
C ILE A 111 8.10 5.15 11.70
N TRP A 112 8.47 3.87 11.64
CA TRP A 112 8.05 2.88 12.64
C TRP A 112 8.49 3.22 14.06
N ALA A 113 9.68 3.80 14.22
CA ALA A 113 10.19 4.22 15.51
C ALA A 113 9.46 5.44 16.11
N ARG A 114 8.53 6.08 15.39
CA ARG A 114 7.83 7.27 15.89
C ARG A 114 6.81 6.88 16.98
N PRO A 115 6.83 7.51 18.17
CA PRO A 115 5.93 7.15 19.27
C PRO A 115 4.45 7.13 18.89
N LYS A 116 3.99 8.11 18.10
CA LYS A 116 2.58 8.19 17.67
C LYS A 116 2.19 7.11 16.65
N VAL A 117 3.14 6.58 15.88
CA VAL A 117 2.91 5.44 14.98
C VAL A 117 2.75 4.17 15.80
N ILE A 118 3.62 3.96 16.79
CA ILE A 118 3.54 2.83 17.73
C ILE A 118 2.18 2.84 18.45
N THR A 119 1.79 3.96 19.06
CA THR A 119 0.48 4.09 19.73
C THR A 119 -0.68 3.79 18.80
N ALA A 120 -0.63 4.29 17.55
CA ALA A 120 -1.68 4.03 16.58
C ALA A 120 -1.79 2.53 16.24
N LEU A 121 -0.67 1.81 16.12
CA LEU A 121 -0.69 0.37 15.90
C LEU A 121 -1.25 -0.41 17.08
N GLU A 122 -0.89 -0.03 18.30
CA GLU A 122 -1.40 -0.66 19.53
C GLU A 122 -2.92 -0.51 19.58
N THR A 123 -3.43 0.71 19.35
CA THR A 123 -4.88 0.96 19.26
C THR A 123 -5.54 0.11 18.17
N LEU A 124 -4.92 -0.03 16.99
CA LEU A 124 -5.44 -0.88 15.91
C LEU A 124 -5.42 -2.37 16.26
N ALA A 125 -4.42 -2.82 17.03
CA ALA A 125 -4.33 -4.21 17.47
C ALA A 125 -5.44 -4.54 18.49
N GLU A 126 -5.67 -3.65 19.46
CA GLU A 126 -6.73 -3.76 20.47
C GLU A 126 -8.13 -3.76 19.84
N ASN A 127 -8.34 -2.94 18.81
CA ASN A 127 -9.64 -2.78 18.14
C ASN A 127 -9.78 -3.63 16.88
N ARG A 128 -8.89 -4.61 16.67
CA ARG A 128 -8.92 -5.44 15.46
C ARG A 128 -10.22 -6.26 15.42
N ARG A 129 -11.14 -5.89 14.53
CA ARG A 129 -12.32 -6.72 14.23
C ARG A 129 -11.86 -8.08 13.73
N GLN A 130 -12.33 -9.17 14.34
CA GLN A 130 -12.23 -10.50 13.74
C GLN A 130 -13.04 -10.47 12.44
N SER A 131 -12.35 -10.56 11.30
CA SER A 131 -12.99 -10.45 9.99
C SER A 131 -13.37 -11.82 9.47
N ASN A 132 -14.62 -11.99 9.04
CA ASN A 132 -15.07 -13.13 8.22
C ASN A 132 -14.81 -12.87 6.72
N ALA A 133 -13.78 -12.09 6.37
CA ALA A 133 -13.52 -11.58 5.02
C ALA A 133 -13.35 -12.67 3.95
N HIS A 134 -13.11 -13.92 4.37
CA HIS A 134 -12.94 -15.05 3.48
C HIS A 134 -14.19 -15.94 3.34
N SER A 135 -15.29 -15.64 4.04
CA SER A 135 -16.57 -16.33 3.82
C SER A 135 -17.08 -16.12 2.40
N ASP A 136 -17.87 -17.07 1.87
CA ASP A 136 -18.41 -16.96 0.50
C ASP A 136 -19.22 -15.69 0.27
N LYS A 137 -20.00 -15.29 1.29
CA LYS A 137 -20.77 -14.03 1.25
C LYS A 137 -19.85 -12.81 1.19
N ALA A 138 -18.80 -12.76 2.01
CA ALA A 138 -17.85 -11.65 1.99
C ALA A 138 -17.10 -11.59 0.65
N TRP A 139 -16.72 -12.75 0.11
CA TRP A 139 -16.09 -12.84 -1.20
C TRP A 139 -17.00 -12.33 -2.31
N ASP A 140 -18.27 -12.75 -2.36
CA ASP A 140 -19.20 -12.31 -3.40
C ASP A 140 -19.46 -10.79 -3.33
N ILE A 141 -19.51 -10.23 -2.12
CA ILE A 141 -19.61 -8.78 -1.89
C ILE A 141 -18.35 -8.04 -2.38
N MET A 142 -17.16 -8.57 -2.13
CA MET A 142 -15.90 -7.88 -2.42
C MET A 142 -15.39 -8.07 -3.85
N PHE A 143 -15.60 -9.23 -4.46
CA PHE A 143 -14.98 -9.64 -5.73
C PHE A 143 -15.94 -10.39 -6.67
N GLY A 144 -17.17 -10.69 -6.23
CA GLY A 144 -18.15 -11.46 -6.99
C GLY A 144 -19.22 -10.59 -7.65
N LYS A 145 -20.37 -11.22 -7.92
CA LYS A 145 -21.46 -10.57 -8.68
C LYS A 145 -22.06 -9.42 -7.90
N SER A 146 -22.21 -9.59 -6.58
CA SER A 146 -22.76 -8.55 -5.71
C SER A 146 -21.94 -7.27 -5.71
N GLN A 147 -20.62 -7.34 -5.95
CA GLN A 147 -19.76 -6.14 -6.05
C GLN A 147 -20.26 -5.16 -7.13
N SER A 148 -20.57 -5.67 -8.33
CA SER A 148 -21.05 -4.84 -9.45
C SER A 148 -22.42 -4.19 -9.21
N GLN A 149 -23.20 -4.69 -8.25
CA GLN A 149 -24.55 -4.22 -7.96
C GLN A 149 -24.57 -3.12 -6.88
N GLN A 150 -23.48 -2.92 -6.15
CA GLN A 150 -23.40 -1.95 -5.05
C GLN A 150 -23.55 -0.48 -5.50
N GLY A 151 -23.28 -0.18 -6.78
CA GLY A 151 -23.48 1.15 -7.35
C GLY A 151 -24.85 1.37 -8.00
N THR A 152 -25.68 0.34 -8.12
CA THR A 152 -26.98 0.38 -8.82
C THR A 152 -28.17 -0.02 -7.95
N ALA A 153 -27.92 -0.47 -6.72
CA ALA A 153 -28.97 -0.67 -5.73
C ALA A 153 -29.51 0.71 -5.35
N ALA A 154 -30.65 1.07 -5.94
CA ALA A 154 -31.41 2.27 -5.58
C ALA A 154 -31.75 2.26 -4.08
N GLU A 155 -31.72 3.45 -3.47
CA GLU A 155 -32.23 3.74 -2.13
C GLU A 155 -33.68 3.26 -1.93
#